data_AF-A0A495Z1T9-F1
#
_entry.id   AF-A0A495Z1T9-F1
#
_cell.length_a   1.000
_cell.length_b   1.000
_cell.length_c   1.000
_cell.angle_alpha   90.00
_cell.angle_beta   90.00
_cell.angle_gamma   90.00
#
_symmetry.space_group_name_H-M   'P 1'
#
loop_
_entity.id
_entity.type
_entity.pdbx_description
1 polymer ?
#
loop_
_entity_poly.entity_id
_entity_poly.type
_entity_poly.pdbx_seq_one_letter_code
_entity_poly.pdbx_strand_id
1 'polypeptide(L)'
;MAKKRKNRHLNIARKRAKRQQNQKSKRKQLAVQKQRALQAAKSDEELLQDKIVNSRLLLDEPEFENITFDQDLLRQKTAEAFEAGAFNAEGEGGEESTSEGEEGRESVSDIFRFEVLRHLITVEFINTVSYALKACETRLKRIGNREKAEIAFVARSLFEYADPETLAFHPLIFNICVGTLRQMLADPQPEPDTVTEVLSDVFKESQSAEVEDQPDTQRDSDKDEETVDSASEPVLILEPDEDRATKPETAPPAPEVLPETLKAKALYKNADGLEIRNAIEFGNGYRVVQDTDSQVEFAHTDGQRYITLSADRLLLQCPSIELLDVAMGEVEALCNDALFYLARTVDDT
;
A
#
# COMPACT_ATOMS: atom_id res chain seq x y z
N MET A 1 55.15 -16.71 -48.68
CA MET A 1 54.45 -15.46 -48.28
C MET A 1 52.91 -15.58 -48.21
N ALA A 2 52.24 -16.28 -49.14
CA ALA A 2 50.76 -16.36 -49.20
C ALA A 2 50.07 -17.04 -47.99
N LYS A 3 50.65 -18.09 -47.39
CA LYS A 3 50.08 -18.80 -46.24
C LYS A 3 49.97 -17.94 -44.96
N LYS A 4 50.92 -17.02 -44.72
CA LYS A 4 50.87 -16.09 -43.56
C LYS A 4 49.75 -15.04 -43.69
N ARG A 5 49.40 -14.60 -44.90
CA ARG A 5 48.30 -13.65 -45.15
C ARG A 5 46.92 -14.29 -44.92
N LYS A 6 46.71 -15.54 -45.34
CA LYS A 6 45.46 -16.29 -45.08
C LYS A 6 45.18 -16.47 -43.58
N ASN A 7 46.20 -16.81 -42.78
CA ASN A 7 46.05 -16.97 -41.34
C ASN A 7 45.75 -15.66 -40.59
N ARG A 8 46.28 -14.51 -41.06
CA ARG A 8 45.92 -13.20 -40.51
C ARG A 8 44.46 -12.84 -40.78
N HIS A 9 43.97 -13.08 -42.00
CA HIS A 9 42.56 -12.82 -42.34
C HIS A 9 41.58 -13.66 -41.52
N LEU A 10 41.90 -14.95 -41.30
CA LEU A 10 41.08 -15.85 -40.49
C LEU A 10 41.00 -15.41 -39.02
N ASN A 11 42.12 -14.98 -38.44
CA ASN A 11 42.13 -14.45 -37.06
C ASN A 11 41.38 -13.12 -36.92
N ILE A 12 41.42 -12.25 -37.93
CA ILE A 12 40.64 -11.01 -37.95
C ILE A 12 39.14 -11.31 -38.04
N ALA A 13 38.75 -12.25 -38.91
CA ALA A 13 37.35 -12.69 -39.03
C ALA A 13 36.83 -13.30 -37.72
N ARG A 14 37.64 -14.16 -37.06
CA ARG A 14 37.29 -14.77 -35.77
C ARG A 14 37.14 -13.73 -34.65
N LYS A 15 38.03 -12.72 -34.60
CA LYS A 15 37.91 -11.59 -33.65
C LYS A 15 36.67 -10.73 -33.93
N ARG A 16 36.32 -10.48 -35.20
CA ARG A 16 35.09 -9.75 -35.58
C ARG A 16 33.83 -10.52 -35.19
N ALA A 17 33.78 -11.82 -35.42
CA ALA A 17 32.66 -12.67 -35.01
C ALA A 17 32.46 -12.67 -33.48
N LYS A 18 33.56 -12.79 -32.71
CA LYS A 18 33.50 -12.73 -31.23
C LYS A 18 33.01 -11.36 -30.72
N ARG A 19 33.42 -10.26 -31.38
CA ARG A 19 32.94 -8.91 -31.05
C ARG A 19 31.44 -8.74 -31.34
N GLN A 20 30.96 -9.26 -32.47
CA GLN A 20 29.53 -9.23 -32.81
C GLN A 20 28.67 -10.06 -31.84
N GLN A 21 29.15 -11.23 -31.43
CA GLN A 21 28.44 -12.06 -30.44
C GLN A 21 28.34 -11.36 -29.08
N ASN A 22 29.44 -10.74 -28.63
CA ASN A 22 29.44 -9.95 -27.39
C ASN A 22 28.54 -8.72 -27.47
N GLN A 23 28.48 -8.03 -28.62
CA GLN A 23 27.54 -6.92 -28.82
C GLN A 23 26.08 -7.37 -28.79
N LYS A 24 25.75 -8.52 -29.41
CA LYS A 24 24.41 -9.10 -29.33
C LYS A 24 24.03 -9.49 -27.90
N SER A 25 24.95 -10.09 -27.16
CA SER A 25 24.74 -10.43 -25.74
C SER A 25 24.50 -9.18 -24.89
N LYS A 26 25.35 -8.15 -25.05
CA LYS A 26 25.17 -6.86 -24.35
C LYS A 26 23.84 -6.19 -24.70
N ARG A 27 23.45 -6.16 -25.98
CA ARG A 27 22.15 -5.60 -26.40
C ARG A 27 20.96 -6.36 -25.79
N LYS A 28 21.04 -7.69 -25.72
CA LYS A 28 20.01 -8.49 -25.04
C LYS A 28 19.94 -8.19 -23.54
N GLN A 29 21.08 -8.11 -22.86
CA GLN A 29 21.12 -7.71 -21.44
C GLN A 29 20.53 -6.32 -21.23
N LEU A 30 20.88 -5.36 -22.09
CA LEU A 30 20.35 -3.99 -22.00
C LEU A 30 18.85 -3.92 -22.28
N ALA A 31 18.33 -4.74 -23.21
CA ALA A 31 16.90 -4.85 -23.47
C ALA A 31 16.15 -5.45 -22.28
N VAL A 32 16.69 -6.50 -21.65
CA VAL A 32 16.12 -7.09 -20.43
C VAL A 32 16.16 -6.08 -19.28
N GLN A 33 17.25 -5.32 -19.15
CA GLN A 33 17.38 -4.31 -18.10
C GLN A 33 16.42 -3.13 -18.34
N LYS A 34 16.23 -2.69 -19.58
CA LYS A 34 15.21 -1.70 -19.95
C LYS A 34 13.79 -2.21 -19.70
N GLN A 35 13.50 -3.47 -20.01
CA GLN A 35 12.19 -4.07 -19.75
C GLN A 35 11.91 -4.16 -18.25
N ARG A 36 12.92 -4.47 -17.43
CA ARG A 36 12.81 -4.42 -15.96
C ARG A 36 12.65 -2.99 -15.43
N ALA A 37 13.37 -2.02 -16.00
CA ALA A 37 13.26 -0.61 -15.61
C ALA A 37 11.88 -0.02 -15.98
N LEU A 38 11.29 -0.43 -17.11
CA LEU A 38 9.93 -0.04 -17.48
C LEU A 38 8.87 -0.63 -16.55
N GLN A 39 9.09 -1.83 -16.00
CA GLN A 39 8.23 -2.40 -14.96
C GLN A 39 8.44 -1.74 -13.60
N ALA A 40 9.63 -1.23 -13.32
CA ALA A 40 9.97 -0.46 -12.12
C ALA A 40 9.61 1.04 -12.24
N ALA A 41 8.96 1.46 -13.33
CA ALA A 41 8.52 2.85 -13.55
C ALA A 41 7.09 3.12 -13.07
N LYS A 42 6.39 2.10 -12.53
CA LYS A 42 5.18 2.34 -11.75
C LYS A 42 5.56 3.14 -10.52
N SER A 43 4.81 4.19 -10.21
CA SER A 43 5.02 4.93 -8.98
C SER A 43 4.79 3.99 -7.78
N ASP A 44 5.45 4.26 -6.65
CA ASP A 44 5.24 3.46 -5.44
C ASP A 44 3.76 3.45 -5.01
N GLU A 45 3.03 4.52 -5.32
CA GLU A 45 1.58 4.65 -5.14
C GLU A 45 0.80 3.65 -6.01
N GLU A 46 1.12 3.53 -7.29
CA GLU A 46 0.48 2.56 -8.20
C GLU A 46 0.74 1.12 -7.74
N LEU A 47 1.96 0.84 -7.26
CA LEU A 47 2.30 -0.48 -6.72
C LEU A 47 1.50 -0.78 -5.46
N LEU A 48 1.30 0.20 -4.58
CA LEU A 48 0.49 0.04 -3.38
C LEU A 48 -0.98 -0.24 -3.75
N GLN A 49 -1.56 0.56 -4.64
CA GLN A 49 -2.93 0.38 -5.13
C GLN A 49 -3.11 -0.99 -5.79
N ASP A 50 -2.16 -1.44 -6.61
CA ASP A 50 -2.17 -2.78 -7.20
C ASP A 50 -2.24 -3.86 -6.10
N LYS A 51 -1.49 -3.73 -5.00
CA LYS A 51 -1.54 -4.69 -3.90
C LYS A 51 -2.88 -4.63 -3.14
N ILE A 52 -3.46 -3.45 -2.95
CA ILE A 52 -4.77 -3.28 -2.32
C ILE A 52 -5.87 -3.92 -3.16
N VAL A 53 -5.91 -3.65 -4.46
CA VAL A 53 -6.89 -4.23 -5.40
C VAL A 53 -6.74 -5.75 -5.44
N ASN A 54 -5.51 -6.25 -5.51
CA ASN A 54 -5.24 -7.69 -5.55
C ASN A 54 -5.42 -8.42 -4.21
N SER A 55 -5.76 -7.71 -3.12
CA SER A 55 -6.08 -8.34 -1.83
C SER A 55 -7.25 -9.31 -1.91
N ARG A 56 -8.18 -9.14 -2.86
CA ARG A 56 -9.28 -10.09 -3.13
C ARG A 56 -8.79 -11.51 -3.43
N LEU A 57 -7.60 -11.66 -4.01
CA LEU A 57 -7.00 -12.96 -4.35
C LEU A 57 -6.57 -13.78 -3.12
N LEU A 58 -6.58 -13.17 -1.93
CA LEU A 58 -6.30 -13.86 -0.68
C LEU A 58 -7.49 -14.67 -0.17
N LEU A 59 -8.69 -14.44 -0.69
CA LEU A 59 -9.89 -15.19 -0.28
C LEU A 59 -9.85 -16.66 -0.67
N ASP A 60 -9.06 -17.02 -1.68
CA ASP A 60 -8.81 -18.41 -2.07
C ASP A 60 -7.86 -19.14 -1.10
N GLU A 61 -7.25 -18.41 -0.15
CA GLU A 61 -6.31 -18.99 0.80
C GLU A 61 -7.05 -19.60 2.00
N PRO A 62 -6.55 -20.72 2.56
CA PRO A 62 -7.25 -21.48 3.60
C PRO A 62 -7.51 -20.70 4.89
N GLU A 63 -6.72 -19.66 5.18
CA GLU A 63 -6.92 -18.81 6.35
C GLU A 63 -8.22 -17.99 6.29
N PHE A 64 -8.80 -17.81 5.08
CA PHE A 64 -10.01 -17.02 4.85
C PHE A 64 -11.29 -17.83 4.71
N GLU A 65 -11.20 -19.16 4.65
CA GLU A 65 -12.34 -20.05 4.34
C GLU A 65 -13.55 -19.87 5.28
N ASN A 66 -13.30 -19.50 6.54
CA ASN A 66 -14.34 -19.35 7.56
C ASN A 66 -14.54 -17.91 8.05
N ILE A 67 -13.93 -16.93 7.38
CA ILE A 67 -14.07 -15.53 7.77
C ILE A 67 -15.34 -15.00 7.13
N THR A 68 -16.30 -14.65 7.97
CA THR A 68 -17.60 -14.12 7.56
C THR A 68 -18.01 -13.00 8.51
N PHE A 69 -18.90 -12.12 8.05
CA PHE A 69 -19.54 -11.17 8.94
C PHE A 69 -20.62 -11.85 9.77
N ASP A 70 -20.89 -11.27 10.94
CA ASP A 70 -22.04 -11.65 11.75
C ASP A 70 -23.33 -11.39 10.94
N GLN A 71 -24.01 -12.49 10.58
CA GLN A 71 -25.19 -12.48 9.72
C GLN A 71 -26.38 -11.81 10.42
N ASP A 72 -26.49 -11.92 11.74
CA ASP A 72 -27.58 -11.31 12.51
C ASP A 72 -27.36 -9.80 12.57
N LEU A 73 -26.13 -9.37 12.86
CA LEU A 73 -25.77 -7.95 12.86
C LEU A 73 -25.92 -7.31 11.47
N LEU A 74 -25.54 -8.03 10.40
CA LEU A 74 -25.73 -7.60 9.02
C LEU A 74 -27.22 -7.41 8.68
N ARG A 75 -28.09 -8.36 9.03
CA ARG A 75 -29.54 -8.21 8.84
C ARG A 75 -30.09 -7.04 9.63
N GLN A 76 -29.71 -6.92 10.90
CA GLN A 76 -30.15 -5.84 11.78
C GLN A 76 -29.76 -4.47 11.20
N LYS A 77 -28.50 -4.28 10.83
CA LYS A 77 -28.01 -2.99 10.31
C LYS A 77 -28.60 -2.64 8.96
N THR A 78 -28.83 -3.64 8.10
CA THR A 78 -29.53 -3.43 6.84
C THR A 78 -30.99 -3.01 7.06
N ALA A 79 -31.68 -3.61 8.03
CA ALA A 79 -33.03 -3.21 8.41
C ALA A 79 -33.07 -1.78 8.96
N GLU A 80 -32.15 -1.42 9.86
CA GLU A 80 -32.03 -0.07 10.42
C GLU A 80 -31.77 0.98 9.32
N ALA A 81 -30.87 0.69 8.37
CA ALA A 81 -30.59 1.58 7.23
C ALA A 81 -31.80 1.71 6.29
N PHE A 82 -32.55 0.64 6.08
CA PHE A 82 -33.78 0.66 5.30
C PHE A 82 -34.89 1.49 5.97
N GLU A 83 -35.10 1.31 7.28
CA GLU A 83 -36.05 2.11 8.06
C GLU A 83 -35.67 3.59 8.11
N ALA A 84 -34.38 3.90 8.14
CA ALA A 84 -33.86 5.26 8.05
C ALA A 84 -34.04 5.88 6.65
N GLY A 85 -34.50 5.11 5.66
CA GLY A 85 -34.73 5.57 4.30
C GLY A 85 -33.48 5.66 3.42
N ALA A 86 -32.35 5.09 3.85
CA ALA A 86 -31.08 5.15 3.11
C ALA A 86 -31.20 4.57 1.69
N PHE A 87 -32.04 3.53 1.50
CA PHE A 87 -32.27 2.88 0.22
C PHE A 87 -33.49 3.40 -0.55
N ASN A 88 -34.24 4.37 0.00
CA ASN A 88 -35.48 4.89 -0.59
C ASN A 88 -35.26 6.15 -1.45
N ALA A 89 -34.04 6.38 -1.93
CA ALA A 89 -33.65 7.58 -2.69
C ALA A 89 -34.14 7.60 -4.15
N GLU A 90 -35.25 6.92 -4.48
CA GLU A 90 -35.95 7.10 -5.75
C GLU A 90 -37.43 7.46 -5.52
N GLY A 91 -37.80 8.72 -5.80
CA GLY A 91 -39.15 9.00 -6.32
C GLY A 91 -40.10 9.93 -5.54
N GLU A 92 -39.66 11.09 -5.07
CA GLU A 92 -40.56 12.27 -5.00
C GLU A 92 -40.05 13.36 -5.95
N GLY A 93 -40.34 13.21 -7.24
CA GLY A 93 -40.00 14.21 -8.26
C GLY A 93 -40.53 13.81 -9.63
N GLY A 94 -41.58 14.49 -10.08
CA GLY A 94 -42.32 14.19 -11.29
C GLY A 94 -41.53 14.29 -12.60
N GLU A 95 -42.08 13.58 -13.59
CA GLU A 95 -42.17 13.87 -15.03
C GLU A 95 -41.02 14.60 -15.75
N GLU A 96 -40.56 13.95 -16.82
CA GLU A 96 -39.93 14.52 -18.01
C GLU A 96 -38.67 15.40 -17.80
N SER A 97 -37.49 14.87 -18.16
CA SER A 97 -36.75 15.32 -19.36
C SER A 97 -35.28 14.89 -19.37
N THR A 98 -34.87 14.47 -20.57
CA THR A 98 -33.52 14.57 -21.19
C THR A 98 -32.36 13.78 -20.61
N SER A 99 -31.93 12.83 -21.44
CA SER A 99 -30.59 12.26 -21.53
C SER A 99 -29.47 13.30 -21.40
N GLU A 100 -28.46 12.95 -20.62
CA GLU A 100 -27.13 13.57 -20.40
C GLU A 100 -26.90 13.89 -18.92
N GLY A 101 -26.34 12.91 -18.18
CA GLY A 101 -25.86 13.09 -16.80
C GLY A 101 -26.12 11.90 -15.88
N GLU A 102 -25.48 10.75 -16.12
CA GLU A 102 -25.42 9.62 -15.15
C GLU A 102 -24.26 9.78 -14.15
N GLU A 103 -23.81 11.02 -13.86
CA GLU A 103 -22.84 11.28 -12.80
C GLU A 103 -23.59 11.83 -11.58
N GLY A 104 -23.99 10.94 -10.66
CA GLY A 104 -24.56 11.38 -9.38
C GLY A 104 -25.56 10.47 -8.70
N ARG A 105 -25.87 9.29 -9.23
CA ARG A 105 -26.59 8.26 -8.47
C ARG A 105 -25.58 7.44 -7.69
N GLU A 106 -25.58 7.58 -6.37
CA GLU A 106 -24.83 6.68 -5.49
C GLU A 106 -25.35 5.25 -5.71
N SER A 107 -24.44 4.32 -5.97
CA SER A 107 -24.81 2.92 -6.19
C SER A 107 -25.40 2.33 -4.91
N VAL A 108 -26.29 1.34 -5.03
CA VAL A 108 -26.85 0.65 -3.86
C VAL A 108 -25.72 0.00 -3.04
N SER A 109 -24.68 -0.48 -3.72
CA SER A 109 -23.42 -0.95 -3.12
C SER A 109 -22.69 0.13 -2.32
N ASP A 110 -22.59 1.38 -2.80
CA ASP A 110 -21.91 2.46 -2.08
C ASP A 110 -22.69 2.90 -0.85
N ILE A 111 -24.02 3.06 -0.99
CA ILE A 111 -24.92 3.33 0.14
C ILE A 111 -24.80 2.21 1.18
N PHE A 112 -24.75 0.95 0.74
CA PHE A 112 -24.58 -0.19 1.64
C PHE A 112 -23.20 -0.16 2.35
N ARG A 113 -22.12 0.20 1.66
CA ARG A 113 -20.79 0.34 2.27
C ARG A 113 -20.79 1.41 3.36
N PHE A 114 -21.37 2.58 3.06
CA PHE A 114 -21.45 3.71 4.00
C PHE A 114 -22.40 3.42 5.16
N GLU A 115 -23.60 2.89 4.92
CA GLU A 115 -24.63 2.82 5.96
C GLU A 115 -24.70 1.50 6.71
N VAL A 116 -24.16 0.42 6.14
CA VAL A 116 -24.21 -0.91 6.75
C VAL A 116 -22.81 -1.42 7.07
N LEU A 117 -21.94 -1.49 6.07
CA LEU A 117 -20.67 -2.23 6.18
C LEU A 117 -19.73 -1.64 7.24
N ARG A 118 -19.64 -0.31 7.37
CA ARG A 118 -18.83 0.33 8.42
C ARG A 118 -19.14 -0.14 9.84
N HIS A 119 -20.41 -0.47 10.11
CA HIS A 119 -20.86 -0.92 11.44
C HIS A 119 -20.56 -2.39 11.69
N LEU A 120 -20.29 -3.16 10.64
CA LEU A 120 -19.93 -4.57 10.72
C LEU A 120 -18.42 -4.77 10.94
N ILE A 121 -17.61 -3.75 10.66
CA ILE A 121 -16.16 -3.75 10.86
C ILE A 121 -15.87 -3.47 12.34
N THR A 122 -16.12 -4.47 13.17
CA THR A 122 -15.83 -4.42 14.61
C THR A 122 -14.34 -4.66 14.88
N VAL A 123 -13.87 -4.26 16.07
CA VAL A 123 -12.50 -4.55 16.51
C VAL A 123 -12.20 -6.05 16.52
N GLU A 124 -13.17 -6.88 16.90
CA GLU A 124 -13.04 -8.34 16.86
C GLU A 124 -12.88 -8.87 15.44
N PHE A 125 -13.66 -8.33 14.50
CA PHE A 125 -13.54 -8.68 13.09
C PHE A 125 -12.18 -8.25 12.50
N ILE A 126 -11.74 -7.01 12.76
CA ILE A 126 -10.42 -6.52 12.33
C ILE A 126 -9.30 -7.42 12.87
N ASN A 127 -9.37 -7.82 14.15
CA ASN A 127 -8.39 -8.72 14.76
C ASN A 127 -8.39 -10.10 14.09
N THR A 128 -9.56 -10.62 13.75
CA THR A 128 -9.73 -11.92 13.08
C THR A 128 -9.09 -11.90 11.69
N VAL A 129 -9.39 -10.86 10.90
CA VAL A 129 -8.81 -10.68 9.56
C VAL A 129 -7.30 -10.43 9.65
N SER A 130 -6.84 -9.60 10.58
CA SER A 130 -5.41 -9.34 10.79
C SER A 130 -4.62 -10.60 11.17
N TYR A 131 -5.20 -11.45 12.02
CA TYR A 131 -4.61 -12.74 12.37
C TYR A 131 -4.51 -13.66 11.15
N ALA A 132 -5.58 -13.76 10.35
CA ALA A 132 -5.59 -14.55 9.13
C ALA A 132 -4.58 -14.05 8.10
N LEU A 133 -4.50 -12.73 7.89
CA LEU A 133 -3.50 -12.11 7.02
C LEU A 133 -2.07 -12.42 7.47
N LYS A 134 -1.79 -12.36 8.77
CA LYS A 134 -0.46 -12.70 9.33
C LYS A 134 -0.10 -14.18 9.14
N ALA A 135 -1.07 -15.07 9.37
CA ALA A 135 -0.89 -16.51 9.14
C ALA A 135 -0.66 -16.81 7.65
N CYS A 136 -1.46 -16.20 6.78
CA CYS A 136 -1.37 -16.29 5.33
C CYS A 136 -0.01 -15.79 4.83
N GLU A 137 0.41 -14.58 5.24
CA GLU A 137 1.72 -13.99 4.95
C GLU A 137 2.86 -14.96 5.31
N THR A 138 2.81 -15.51 6.52
CA THR A 138 3.84 -16.43 7.03
C THR A 138 3.90 -17.71 6.20
N ARG A 139 2.76 -18.30 5.85
CA ARG A 139 2.70 -19.51 5.01
C ARG A 139 3.18 -19.22 3.59
N LEU A 140 2.70 -18.14 2.97
CA LEU A 140 3.05 -17.75 1.60
C LEU A 140 4.56 -17.49 1.46
N LYS A 141 5.19 -16.85 2.46
CA LYS A 141 6.65 -16.71 2.54
C LYS A 141 7.36 -18.06 2.57
N ARG A 142 6.87 -19.03 3.35
CA ARG A 142 7.47 -20.38 3.47
C ARG A 142 7.38 -21.19 2.18
N ILE A 143 6.26 -21.10 1.45
CA ILE A 143 6.09 -21.81 0.17
C ILE A 143 6.72 -21.07 -1.02
N GLY A 144 7.27 -19.88 -0.80
CA GLY A 144 7.98 -19.09 -1.82
C GLY A 144 7.10 -18.21 -2.70
N ASN A 145 5.80 -18.04 -2.37
CA ASN A 145 4.92 -17.14 -3.09
C ASN A 145 5.06 -15.71 -2.55
N ARG A 146 6.10 -15.00 -3.02
CA ARG A 146 6.46 -13.67 -2.54
C ARG A 146 5.42 -12.60 -2.87
N GLU A 147 4.79 -12.70 -4.04
CA GLU A 147 3.83 -11.71 -4.50
C GLU A 147 2.56 -11.70 -3.63
N LYS A 148 1.94 -12.86 -3.40
CA LYS A 148 0.79 -12.96 -2.49
C LYS A 148 1.18 -12.65 -1.04
N ALA A 149 2.39 -13.00 -0.62
CA ALA A 149 2.87 -12.65 0.72
C ALA A 149 2.98 -11.13 0.92
N GLU A 150 3.42 -10.40 -0.10
CA GLU A 150 3.44 -8.93 -0.08
C GLU A 150 2.03 -8.34 -0.05
N ILE A 151 1.09 -8.89 -0.83
CA ILE A 151 -0.32 -8.49 -0.78
C ILE A 151 -0.88 -8.68 0.63
N ALA A 152 -0.65 -9.83 1.26
CA ALA A 152 -1.08 -10.12 2.63
C ALA A 152 -0.44 -9.17 3.66
N PHE A 153 0.83 -8.83 3.48
CA PHE A 153 1.51 -7.86 4.33
C PHE A 153 0.90 -6.45 4.20
N VAL A 154 0.70 -5.96 2.98
CA VAL A 154 0.12 -4.62 2.72
C VAL A 154 -1.29 -4.53 3.29
N ALA A 155 -2.15 -5.52 3.00
CA ALA A 155 -3.50 -5.58 3.53
C ALA A 155 -3.49 -5.61 5.07
N ARG A 156 -2.59 -6.40 5.70
CA ARG A 156 -2.48 -6.43 7.16
C ARG A 156 -2.11 -5.07 7.74
N SER A 157 -1.13 -4.41 7.13
CA SER A 157 -0.74 -3.06 7.54
C SER A 157 -1.93 -2.09 7.48
N LEU A 158 -2.73 -2.12 6.42
CA LEU A 158 -3.90 -1.25 6.33
C LEU A 158 -4.91 -1.53 7.45
N PHE A 159 -5.17 -2.79 7.78
CA PHE A 159 -6.11 -3.16 8.86
C PHE A 159 -5.62 -2.76 10.26
N GLU A 160 -4.31 -2.60 10.46
CA GLU A 160 -3.74 -2.17 11.75
C GLU A 160 -3.87 -0.65 11.98
N TYR A 161 -4.03 0.15 10.91
CA TYR A 161 -3.98 1.62 11.00
C TYR A 161 -5.18 2.37 10.41
N ALA A 162 -5.93 1.76 9.48
CA ALA A 162 -7.10 2.39 8.88
C ALA A 162 -8.30 2.30 9.83
N ASP A 163 -9.11 3.35 9.82
CA ASP A 163 -10.37 3.39 10.54
C ASP A 163 -11.43 2.52 9.83
N PRO A 164 -12.52 2.13 10.53
CA PRO A 164 -13.59 1.32 9.95
C PRO A 164 -14.27 1.94 8.72
N GLU A 165 -14.33 3.26 8.60
CA GLU A 165 -14.96 3.94 7.45
C GLU A 165 -14.11 3.76 6.21
N THR A 166 -12.79 3.96 6.33
CA THR A 166 -11.84 3.68 5.25
C THR A 166 -11.83 2.20 4.87
N LEU A 167 -11.87 1.30 5.86
CA LEU A 167 -11.87 -0.15 5.62
C LEU A 167 -13.15 -0.64 4.92
N ALA A 168 -14.28 0.05 5.04
CA ALA A 168 -15.52 -0.31 4.34
C ALA A 168 -15.36 -0.32 2.81
N PHE A 169 -14.40 0.44 2.28
CA PHE A 169 -14.10 0.49 0.85
C PHE A 169 -12.96 -0.45 0.43
N HIS A 170 -12.36 -1.17 1.39
CA HIS A 170 -11.26 -2.06 1.09
C HIS A 170 -11.77 -3.30 0.30
N PRO A 171 -11.14 -3.66 -0.83
CA PRO A 171 -11.60 -4.77 -1.69
C PRO A 171 -11.77 -6.10 -0.95
N LEU A 172 -10.82 -6.45 -0.08
CA LEU A 172 -10.93 -7.65 0.76
C LEU A 172 -12.17 -7.64 1.66
N ILE A 173 -12.49 -6.52 2.32
CA ILE A 173 -13.64 -6.37 3.22
C ILE A 173 -14.93 -6.58 2.44
N PHE A 174 -15.05 -5.88 1.31
CA PHE A 174 -16.23 -5.97 0.47
C PHE A 174 -16.45 -7.40 -0.04
N ASN A 175 -15.39 -8.09 -0.48
CA ASN A 175 -15.52 -9.46 -0.97
C ASN A 175 -15.82 -10.48 0.14
N ILE A 176 -15.35 -10.27 1.38
CA ILE A 176 -15.79 -11.07 2.55
C ILE A 176 -17.30 -10.86 2.77
N CYS A 177 -17.79 -9.63 2.63
CA CYS A 177 -19.21 -9.32 2.73
C CYS A 177 -20.00 -10.06 1.64
N VAL A 178 -19.60 -9.95 0.37
CA VAL A 178 -20.21 -10.69 -0.75
C VAL A 178 -20.22 -12.20 -0.51
N GLY A 179 -19.14 -12.77 0.05
CA GLY A 179 -19.08 -14.16 0.47
C GLY A 179 -20.10 -14.51 1.56
N THR A 180 -20.26 -13.63 2.54
CA THR A 180 -21.26 -13.76 3.62
C THR A 180 -22.69 -13.69 3.05
N LEU A 181 -22.96 -12.72 2.16
CA LEU A 181 -24.25 -12.60 1.47
C LEU A 181 -24.58 -13.86 0.66
N ARG A 182 -23.59 -14.42 -0.05
CA ARG A 182 -23.77 -15.66 -0.81
C ARG A 182 -24.21 -16.81 0.10
N GLN A 183 -23.62 -16.94 1.29
CA GLN A 183 -24.02 -17.97 2.25
C GLN A 183 -25.43 -17.74 2.79
N MET A 184 -25.78 -16.49 3.11
CA MET A 184 -27.12 -16.13 3.60
C MET A 184 -28.22 -16.33 2.56
N LEU A 185 -27.92 -16.12 1.28
CA LEU A 185 -28.85 -16.26 0.16
C LEU A 185 -28.90 -17.69 -0.40
N ALA A 186 -28.02 -18.59 0.04
CA ALA A 186 -28.00 -19.98 -0.40
C ALA A 186 -29.18 -20.80 0.16
N ASP A 187 -29.72 -20.40 1.32
CA ASP A 187 -30.90 -21.02 1.93
C ASP A 187 -32.17 -20.22 1.59
N PRO A 188 -33.10 -20.77 0.77
CA PRO A 188 -34.30 -20.05 0.38
C PRO A 188 -35.24 -19.86 1.57
N GLN A 189 -35.42 -18.60 1.99
CA GLN A 189 -36.49 -18.22 2.91
C GLN A 189 -37.85 -18.33 2.20
N PRO A 190 -38.93 -18.71 2.90
CA PRO A 190 -40.24 -18.94 2.30
C PRO A 190 -40.88 -17.66 1.74
N GLU A 191 -40.52 -16.47 2.24
CA GLU A 191 -40.77 -15.17 1.59
C GLU A 191 -39.55 -14.26 1.78
N PRO A 192 -39.08 -13.55 0.75
CA PRO A 192 -38.02 -12.57 0.90
C PRO A 192 -38.58 -11.33 1.61
N ASP A 193 -38.15 -11.09 2.85
CA ASP A 193 -38.38 -9.81 3.51
C ASP A 193 -37.63 -8.69 2.76
N THR A 194 -38.07 -7.44 2.87
CA THR A 194 -37.46 -6.26 2.20
C THR A 194 -35.94 -6.15 2.41
N VAL A 195 -35.44 -6.57 3.57
CA VAL A 195 -34.01 -6.66 3.87
C VAL A 195 -33.30 -7.66 2.94
N THR A 196 -33.92 -8.80 2.66
CA THR A 196 -33.37 -9.83 1.77
C THR A 196 -33.35 -9.36 0.31
N GLU A 197 -34.30 -8.52 -0.10
CA GLU A 197 -34.30 -7.88 -1.42
C GLU A 197 -33.11 -6.92 -1.58
N VAL A 198 -32.89 -6.01 -0.62
CA VAL A 198 -31.74 -5.09 -0.62
C VAL A 198 -30.41 -5.85 -0.66
N LEU A 199 -30.26 -6.89 0.17
CA LEU A 199 -29.07 -7.74 0.18
C LEU A 199 -28.87 -8.50 -1.13
N SER A 200 -29.96 -8.90 -1.80
CA SER A 200 -29.91 -9.53 -3.12
C SER A 200 -29.45 -8.55 -4.19
N ASP A 201 -29.89 -7.30 -4.13
CA ASP A 201 -29.53 -6.28 -5.12
C ASP A 201 -28.06 -5.83 -4.97
N VAL A 202 -27.57 -5.63 -3.74
CA VAL A 202 -26.13 -5.43 -3.46
C VAL A 202 -25.31 -6.59 -4.02
N PHE A 203 -25.77 -7.83 -3.85
CA PHE A 203 -25.09 -9.01 -4.35
C PHE A 203 -25.07 -9.10 -5.89
N LYS A 204 -26.18 -8.75 -6.57
CA LYS A 204 -26.26 -8.72 -8.05
C LYS A 204 -25.39 -7.63 -8.65
N GLU A 205 -25.38 -6.44 -8.04
CA GLU A 205 -24.53 -5.32 -8.46
C GLU A 205 -23.04 -5.69 -8.35
N SER A 206 -22.67 -6.35 -7.24
CA SER A 206 -21.30 -6.86 -7.03
C SER A 206 -20.85 -7.85 -8.11
N GLN A 207 -21.75 -8.73 -8.59
CA GLN A 207 -21.43 -9.67 -9.68
C GLN A 207 -21.32 -9.00 -11.05
N SER A 208 -22.08 -7.92 -11.27
CA SER A 208 -22.10 -7.21 -12.54
C SER A 208 -20.78 -6.45 -12.76
N ALA A 209 -20.21 -5.89 -11.68
CA ALA A 209 -18.92 -5.21 -11.71
C ALA A 209 -17.71 -6.13 -11.97
N GLU A 210 -17.78 -7.43 -11.63
CA GLU A 210 -16.69 -8.38 -11.87
C GLU A 210 -16.55 -8.79 -13.35
N VAL A 211 -17.59 -8.60 -14.17
CA VAL A 211 -17.60 -9.02 -15.59
C VAL A 211 -16.94 -7.99 -16.50
N GLU A 212 -16.82 -6.72 -16.10
CA GLU A 212 -16.27 -5.64 -16.94
C GLU A 212 -14.74 -5.47 -16.82
N ASP A 213 -14.07 -6.11 -15.85
CA ASP A 213 -12.62 -5.92 -15.59
C ASP A 213 -11.71 -6.98 -16.26
N GLN A 214 -12.12 -7.53 -17.41
CA GLN A 214 -11.22 -8.28 -18.29
C GLN A 214 -10.58 -7.33 -19.32
N PRO A 215 -9.29 -6.98 -19.22
CA PRO A 215 -8.65 -6.16 -20.24
C PRO A 215 -8.45 -6.98 -21.52
N ASP A 216 -9.18 -6.56 -22.56
CA ASP A 216 -8.98 -6.97 -23.94
C ASP A 216 -7.50 -6.78 -24.34
N THR A 217 -6.90 -7.87 -24.81
CA THR A 217 -5.52 -7.92 -25.27
C THR A 217 -5.47 -7.72 -26.79
N GLN A 218 -5.17 -6.51 -27.28
CA GLN A 218 -4.73 -6.24 -28.67
C GLN A 218 -3.92 -4.91 -28.71
N ARG A 219 -2.58 -4.91 -28.93
CA ARG A 219 -1.86 -4.67 -30.22
C ARG A 219 -2.45 -3.51 -31.06
N ASP A 220 -1.74 -2.46 -31.45
CA ASP A 220 -0.47 -2.35 -32.19
C ASP A 220 0.07 -0.90 -32.11
N SER A 221 1.37 -0.68 -31.84
CA SER A 221 2.44 -0.22 -32.76
C SER A 221 2.54 1.29 -33.08
N ASP A 222 3.78 1.77 -32.87
CA ASP A 222 4.56 2.73 -33.67
C ASP A 222 4.54 4.24 -33.38
N LYS A 223 5.79 4.74 -33.20
CA LYS A 223 6.38 6.05 -33.54
C LYS A 223 6.16 7.21 -32.55
N ASP A 224 7.14 8.07 -32.21
CA ASP A 224 8.35 8.51 -32.91
C ASP A 224 9.55 8.78 -31.98
N GLU A 225 10.73 8.78 -32.59
CA GLU A 225 12.02 9.25 -32.04
C GLU A 225 12.00 10.76 -31.78
N GLU A 226 12.59 11.22 -30.68
CA GLU A 226 13.37 12.46 -30.71
C GLU A 226 14.50 12.47 -29.67
N THR A 227 15.66 12.91 -30.17
CA THR A 227 16.98 12.98 -29.54
C THR A 227 17.21 14.35 -28.91
N VAL A 228 17.67 14.43 -27.66
CA VAL A 228 18.48 15.56 -27.14
C VAL A 228 19.34 15.01 -25.98
N ASP A 229 20.61 14.69 -26.22
CA ASP A 229 21.82 15.52 -26.15
C ASP A 229 22.34 15.82 -24.74
N SER A 230 23.64 15.56 -24.60
CA SER A 230 24.45 15.55 -23.39
C SER A 230 24.67 16.95 -22.80
N ALA A 231 24.69 17.03 -21.47
CA ALA A 231 25.64 17.90 -20.76
C ALA A 231 25.93 17.34 -19.37
N SER A 232 27.16 16.81 -19.21
CA SER A 232 27.82 16.64 -17.92
C SER A 232 28.47 17.97 -17.54
N GLU A 233 28.50 18.32 -16.25
CA GLU A 233 29.63 18.98 -15.56
C GLU A 233 29.35 19.13 -14.03
N PRO A 234 30.36 19.43 -13.17
CA PRO A 234 30.78 18.48 -12.15
C PRO A 234 30.71 18.98 -10.68
N VAL A 235 30.98 18.02 -9.81
CA VAL A 235 31.33 18.07 -8.38
C VAL A 235 32.09 19.33 -7.94
N LEU A 236 31.67 19.93 -6.81
CA LEU A 236 32.55 20.69 -5.92
C LEU A 236 32.32 20.24 -4.46
N ILE A 237 33.39 19.67 -3.91
CA ILE A 237 33.62 19.32 -2.51
C ILE A 237 33.98 20.59 -1.75
N LEU A 238 33.34 20.82 -0.60
CA LEU A 238 33.81 21.73 0.45
C LEU A 238 33.48 21.13 1.83
N GLU A 239 34.44 20.39 2.39
CA GLU A 239 34.76 20.44 3.84
C GLU A 239 35.89 21.47 4.00
N PRO A 240 36.01 22.24 5.10
CA PRO A 240 36.27 21.72 6.47
C PRO A 240 35.57 22.59 7.57
N ASP A 241 35.68 22.46 8.89
CA ASP A 241 36.79 22.12 9.80
C ASP A 241 36.24 21.76 11.20
N GLU A 242 37.10 21.10 11.98
CA GLU A 242 36.91 20.57 13.34
C GLU A 242 36.79 21.63 14.47
N ASP A 243 36.45 21.10 15.64
CA ASP A 243 36.76 21.57 17.00
C ASP A 243 35.80 22.54 17.72
N ARG A 244 34.95 21.96 18.59
CA ARG A 244 34.99 22.32 20.03
C ARG A 244 34.36 21.26 20.94
N ALA A 245 35.22 20.57 21.70
CA ALA A 245 34.82 19.76 22.84
C ALA A 245 34.47 20.64 24.06
N THR A 246 33.29 20.45 24.63
CA THR A 246 32.99 20.69 26.06
C THR A 246 31.84 19.77 26.50
N LYS A 247 32.11 18.91 27.50
CA LYS A 247 31.16 18.19 28.36
C LYS A 247 31.44 18.62 29.81
N PRO A 248 30.59 18.32 30.80
CA PRO A 248 29.13 18.18 30.79
C PRO A 248 28.49 19.05 31.90
N GLU A 249 27.30 19.62 31.69
CA GLU A 249 26.56 20.24 32.80
C GLU A 249 25.07 19.94 32.69
N THR A 250 24.65 19.07 33.61
CA THR A 250 23.31 18.91 34.21
C THR A 250 22.11 18.98 33.27
N ALA A 251 21.64 17.80 32.87
CA ALA A 251 20.39 17.61 32.15
C ALA A 251 19.18 18.22 32.91
N PRO A 252 18.40 19.12 32.28
CA PRO A 252 17.04 19.39 32.72
C PRO A 252 16.16 18.16 32.48
N PRO A 253 15.12 17.94 33.31
CA PRO A 253 14.28 16.75 33.25
C PRO A 253 13.56 16.64 31.91
N ALA A 254 13.45 15.40 31.42
CA ALA A 254 12.86 15.07 30.15
C ALA A 254 11.40 15.55 30.05
N PRO A 255 10.98 16.20 28.96
CA PRO A 255 9.56 16.36 28.67
C PRO A 255 8.94 14.98 28.41
N GLU A 256 7.98 14.61 29.25
CA GLU A 256 7.07 13.47 29.08
C GLU A 256 6.16 13.75 27.88
N VAL A 257 6.63 13.46 26.68
CA VAL A 257 5.76 13.41 25.49
C VAL A 257 5.24 11.98 25.41
N LEU A 258 4.00 11.77 25.83
CA LEU A 258 3.32 10.49 25.65
C LEU A 258 2.93 10.35 24.17
N PRO A 259 3.38 9.30 23.46
CA PRO A 259 3.09 9.11 22.02
C PRO A 259 1.60 9.02 21.68
N GLU A 260 0.75 8.78 22.68
CA GLU A 260 -0.71 8.77 22.57
C GLU A 260 -1.33 10.17 22.36
N THR A 261 -0.56 11.26 22.50
CA THR A 261 -1.07 12.64 22.35
C THR A 261 -0.85 13.26 20.97
N LEU A 262 -0.13 12.56 20.08
CA LEU A 262 0.28 13.08 18.77
C LEU A 262 -0.71 12.65 17.69
N LYS A 263 -1.39 13.65 17.10
CA LYS A 263 -2.51 13.44 16.16
C LYS A 263 -2.08 12.97 14.77
N ALA A 264 -0.94 13.43 14.27
CA ALA A 264 -0.47 13.14 12.92
C ALA A 264 0.56 12.01 12.95
N LYS A 265 0.39 11.00 12.09
CA LYS A 265 1.25 9.81 12.04
C LYS A 265 1.65 9.50 10.61
N ALA A 266 2.91 9.15 10.38
CA ALA A 266 3.44 8.63 9.13
C ALA A 266 4.11 7.29 9.37
N LEU A 267 3.81 6.32 8.51
CA LEU A 267 4.32 4.96 8.61
C LEU A 267 5.22 4.64 7.44
N TYR A 268 6.34 4.02 7.75
CA TYR A 268 7.34 3.53 6.80
C TYR A 268 7.62 2.06 7.05
N LYS A 269 7.90 1.33 5.97
CA LYS A 269 8.57 0.02 6.01
C LYS A 269 10.06 0.27 5.97
N ASN A 270 10.81 -0.41 6.84
CA ASN A 270 12.26 -0.36 6.80
C ASN A 270 12.82 -1.60 6.07
N ALA A 271 13.85 -1.38 5.25
CA ALA A 271 14.60 -2.47 4.63
C ALA A 271 15.69 -3.01 5.57
N ASP A 272 16.27 -2.12 6.38
CA ASP A 272 17.30 -2.41 7.38
C ASP A 272 17.12 -1.54 8.63
N GLY A 273 16.53 -2.11 9.67
CA GLY A 273 16.31 -1.41 10.94
C GLY A 273 17.60 -0.97 11.64
N LEU A 274 18.74 -1.62 11.38
CA LEU A 274 20.02 -1.24 12.01
C LEU A 274 20.63 -0.02 11.31
N GLU A 275 20.56 0.04 9.98
CA GLU A 275 21.00 1.23 9.22
C GLU A 275 20.17 2.46 9.57
N ILE A 276 18.84 2.30 9.68
CA ILE A 276 17.94 3.40 10.07
C ILE A 276 18.15 3.82 11.52
N ARG A 277 18.34 2.87 12.43
CA ARG A 277 18.70 3.19 13.83
C ARG A 277 19.95 4.07 13.88
N ASN A 278 21.01 3.67 13.18
CA ASN A 278 22.24 4.44 13.12
C ASN A 278 21.98 5.82 12.48
N ALA A 279 21.27 5.89 11.35
CA ALA A 279 20.98 7.15 10.69
C ALA A 279 20.23 8.14 11.59
N ILE A 280 19.30 7.67 12.41
CA ILE A 280 18.53 8.50 13.36
C ILE A 280 19.38 8.86 14.59
N GLU A 281 20.19 7.94 15.12
CA GLU A 281 21.09 8.19 16.25
C GLU A 281 22.23 9.17 15.90
N PHE A 282 22.74 9.11 14.66
CA PHE A 282 23.77 10.02 14.14
C PHE A 282 23.17 11.29 13.52
N GLY A 283 21.86 11.30 13.24
CA GLY A 283 21.12 12.47 12.79
C GLY A 283 21.05 13.53 13.90
N ASN A 284 21.21 14.80 13.52
CA ASN A 284 21.07 15.88 14.47
C ASN A 284 19.60 16.03 14.90
N GLY A 285 19.31 15.73 16.17
CA GLY A 285 18.07 16.14 16.82
C GLY A 285 17.24 15.04 17.45
N TYR A 286 17.54 13.75 17.24
CA TYR A 286 16.81 12.65 17.89
C TYR A 286 17.60 12.06 19.06
N ARG A 287 16.90 11.73 20.15
CA ARG A 287 17.45 11.02 21.32
C ARG A 287 16.67 9.74 21.59
N VAL A 288 17.37 8.67 21.94
CA VAL A 288 16.73 7.41 22.36
C VAL A 288 16.01 7.64 23.69
N VAL A 289 14.72 7.36 23.70
CA VAL A 289 13.85 7.42 24.89
C VAL A 289 13.71 6.05 25.52
N GLN A 290 13.56 5.03 24.68
CA GLN A 290 13.38 3.65 25.12
C GLN A 290 14.04 2.71 24.10
N ASP A 291 14.75 1.69 24.60
CA ASP A 291 15.39 0.65 23.79
C ASP A 291 15.00 -0.70 24.37
N THR A 292 14.23 -1.47 23.61
CA THR A 292 13.78 -2.81 23.98
C THR A 292 14.21 -3.81 22.91
N ASP A 293 14.18 -5.11 23.24
CA ASP A 293 14.55 -6.17 22.30
C ASP A 293 13.70 -6.17 21.00
N SER A 294 12.52 -5.53 21.00
CA SER A 294 11.59 -5.50 19.87
C SER A 294 11.46 -4.14 19.17
N GLN A 295 11.73 -3.03 19.87
CA GLN A 295 11.57 -1.68 19.31
C GLN A 295 12.48 -0.66 20.00
N VAL A 296 12.85 0.37 19.26
CA VAL A 296 13.60 1.54 19.73
C VAL A 296 12.76 2.79 19.50
N GLU A 297 12.63 3.62 20.52
CA GLU A 297 11.85 4.86 20.48
C GLU A 297 12.78 6.07 20.56
N PHE A 298 12.54 7.05 19.70
CA PHE A 298 13.29 8.30 19.61
C PHE A 298 12.35 9.48 19.80
N ALA A 299 12.77 10.46 20.61
CA ALA A 299 12.13 11.77 20.66
C ALA A 299 13.05 12.80 20.06
N HIS A 300 12.50 13.72 19.27
CA HIS A 300 13.26 14.85 18.78
C HIS A 300 13.47 15.90 19.90
N THR A 301 14.55 16.69 19.79
CA THR A 301 14.93 17.70 20.78
C THR A 301 13.92 18.85 20.91
N ASP A 302 13.07 19.05 19.90
CA ASP A 302 11.96 20.02 19.95
C ASP A 302 10.77 19.55 20.80
N GLY A 303 10.73 18.27 21.20
CA GLY A 303 9.64 17.68 21.96
C GLY A 303 8.32 17.56 21.20
N GLN A 304 8.34 17.68 19.87
CA GLN A 304 7.14 17.63 19.02
C GLN A 304 7.16 16.44 18.07
N ARG A 305 8.29 15.77 17.90
CA ARG A 305 8.40 14.63 16.97
C ARG A 305 8.84 13.38 17.71
N TYR A 306 8.22 12.27 17.35
CA TYR A 306 8.46 10.99 17.98
C TYR A 306 8.59 9.91 16.93
N ILE A 307 9.58 9.04 17.06
CA ILE A 307 9.81 7.92 16.14
C ILE A 307 9.81 6.62 16.93
N THR A 308 9.04 5.64 16.47
CA THR A 308 9.11 4.26 16.93
C THR A 308 9.65 3.39 15.82
N LEU A 309 10.79 2.75 16.05
CA LEU A 309 11.48 1.87 15.11
C LEU A 309 11.36 0.42 15.57
N SER A 310 10.70 -0.42 14.77
CA SER A 310 10.67 -1.87 14.93
C SER A 310 11.62 -2.55 13.94
N ALA A 311 11.71 -3.89 14.01
CA ALA A 311 12.54 -4.68 13.11
C ALA A 311 12.19 -4.53 11.62
N ASP A 312 10.94 -4.17 11.29
CA ASP A 312 10.40 -4.12 9.93
C ASP A 312 9.74 -2.76 9.57
N ARG A 313 9.60 -1.83 10.52
CA ARG A 313 8.85 -0.58 10.34
C ARG A 313 9.44 0.60 11.11
N LEU A 314 9.11 1.79 10.64
CA LEU A 314 9.32 3.06 11.33
C LEU A 314 7.99 3.83 11.37
N LEU A 315 7.56 4.22 12.56
CA LEU A 315 6.40 5.08 12.79
C LEU A 315 6.90 6.45 13.24
N LEU A 316 6.54 7.50 12.52
CA LEU A 316 6.81 8.90 12.85
C LEU A 316 5.50 9.56 13.32
N GLN A 317 5.53 10.25 14.45
CA GLN A 317 4.38 10.91 15.04
C GLN A 317 4.68 12.37 15.31
N CYS A 318 3.71 13.24 15.05
CA CYS A 318 3.76 14.69 15.18
C CYS A 318 2.40 15.24 15.67
N PRO A 319 2.34 16.45 16.26
CA PRO A 319 1.09 17.01 16.77
C PRO A 319 0.20 17.61 15.66
N SER A 320 0.76 17.94 14.48
CA SER A 320 0.03 18.47 13.33
C SER A 320 0.53 17.88 12.02
N ILE A 321 -0.31 17.92 10.97
CA ILE A 321 0.05 17.44 9.63
C ILE A 321 1.17 18.26 8.99
N GLU A 322 1.21 19.57 9.25
CA GLU A 322 2.26 20.46 8.73
C GLU A 322 3.63 20.09 9.29
N LEU A 323 3.70 19.77 10.59
CA LEU A 323 4.93 19.29 11.23
C LEU A 323 5.29 17.89 10.77
N LEU A 324 4.28 17.05 10.49
CA LEU A 324 4.49 15.72 9.94
C LEU A 324 5.14 15.80 8.56
N ASP A 325 4.64 16.63 7.64
CA ASP A 325 5.19 16.77 6.28
C ASP A 325 6.66 17.21 6.30
N VAL A 326 7.03 18.15 7.19
CA VAL A 326 8.44 18.57 7.37
C VAL A 326 9.27 17.42 7.94
N ALA A 327 8.76 16.74 8.97
CA ALA A 327 9.47 15.64 9.62
C ALA A 327 9.65 14.43 8.69
N MET A 328 8.66 14.13 7.83
CA MET A 328 8.74 13.11 6.80
C MET A 328 9.88 13.40 5.83
N GLY A 329 9.96 14.63 5.31
CA GLY A 329 11.05 15.04 4.42
C GLY A 329 12.44 14.95 5.07
N GLU A 330 12.56 15.29 6.35
CA GLU A 330 13.81 15.15 7.09
C GLU A 330 14.21 13.69 7.31
N VAL A 331 13.25 12.83 7.71
CA VAL A 331 13.49 11.41 7.97
C VAL A 331 13.80 10.64 6.69
N GLU A 332 13.12 10.95 5.58
CA GLU A 332 13.41 10.41 4.26
C GLU A 332 14.79 10.83 3.77
N ALA A 333 15.20 12.09 3.99
CA ALA A 333 16.55 12.55 3.66
C ALA A 333 17.64 11.89 4.53
N LEU A 334 17.35 11.64 5.81
CA LEU A 334 18.25 10.96 6.74
C LEU A 334 18.45 9.48 6.37
N CYS A 335 17.38 8.80 5.97
CA CYS A 335 17.39 7.36 5.77
C CYS A 335 17.48 6.92 4.29
N ASN A 336 17.35 7.84 3.33
CA ASN A 336 17.40 7.59 1.89
C ASN A 336 16.57 6.35 1.48
N ASP A 337 17.14 5.45 0.67
CA ASP A 337 16.51 4.25 0.12
C ASP A 337 16.16 3.17 1.17
N ALA A 338 16.49 3.37 2.45
CA ALA A 338 16.21 2.39 3.50
C ALA A 338 14.76 2.43 3.99
N LEU A 339 14.04 3.53 3.74
CA LEU A 339 12.64 3.72 4.11
C LEU A 339 11.73 3.67 2.89
N PHE A 340 10.63 2.94 3.03
CA PHE A 340 9.53 2.92 2.07
C PHE A 340 8.28 3.46 2.74
N TYR A 341 7.78 4.60 2.27
CA TYR A 341 6.55 5.19 2.80
C TYR A 341 5.35 4.25 2.59
N LEU A 342 4.49 4.13 3.60
CA LEU A 342 3.31 3.27 3.57
C LEU A 342 2.01 4.06 3.67
N ALA A 343 1.90 4.94 4.66
CA ALA A 343 0.67 5.67 4.94
C ALA A 343 0.93 6.91 5.80
N ARG A 344 0.01 7.88 5.74
CA ARG A 344 -0.09 8.98 6.70
C ARG A 344 -1.53 9.11 7.17
N THR A 345 -1.72 9.44 8.43
CA THR A 345 -3.03 9.67 9.03
C THR A 345 -3.00 10.89 9.94
N VAL A 346 -4.17 11.52 10.13
CA VAL A 346 -4.38 12.58 11.11
C VAL A 346 -5.61 12.22 11.92
N ASP A 347 -5.44 12.07 13.23
CA ASP A 347 -6.52 11.82 14.17
C ASP A 347 -7.29 13.14 14.40
N ASP A 348 -8.33 13.38 13.60
CA ASP A 348 -9.28 14.49 13.78
C ASP A 348 -10.24 14.16 14.94
N THR A 349 -9.73 14.30 16.16
CA THR A 349 -10.53 14.34 17.40
C THR A 349 -10.77 15.76 17.88
#